data_AF-A0A0M3QTE1-F1
#
_entry.id   AF-A0A0M3QTE1-F1
#
_cell.length_a   1.000
_cell.length_b   1.000
_cell.length_c   1.000
_cell.angle_alpha   90.00
_cell.angle_beta   90.00
_cell.angle_gamma   90.00
#
_symmetry.space_group_name_H-M   'P 1'
#
loop_
_entity.id
_entity.type
_entity.pdbx_description
1 polymer ?
#
loop_
_entity_poly.entity_id
_entity_poly.type
_entity_poly.pdbx_seq_one_letter_code
_entity_poly.pdbx_strand_id
1 'polypeptide(L)' 'NAAYPGRCVIDMGASLALLRMGESIKLENLPCTMIFCMGEGYGLLRTCDHKPPPDDCQYADYIYWNEEYPKCCKRRISC' A
#
# COMPACT_ATOMS: atom_id res chain seq x y z
N ASN A 1 -4.68 -10.66 -21.49
CA ASN A 1 -4.25 -9.26 -21.69
C ASN A 1 -2.98 -9.27 -22.55
N ALA A 2 -3.07 -9.00 -23.85
CA ALA A 2 -1.98 -9.26 -24.80
C ALA A 2 -0.87 -8.17 -24.82
N ALA A 3 -1.16 -6.97 -24.32
CA ALA A 3 -0.23 -5.82 -24.40
C ALA A 3 0.95 -5.93 -23.42
N TYR A 4 0.81 -6.65 -22.31
CA TYR A 4 1.84 -6.75 -21.26
C TYR A 4 1.95 -8.18 -20.71
N PRO A 5 2.54 -9.11 -21.47
CA PRO A 5 2.66 -10.51 -21.04
C PRO A 5 3.54 -10.64 -19.80
N GLY A 6 3.07 -11.42 -18.81
CA GLY A 6 3.82 -11.70 -17.58
C GLY A 6 4.04 -10.49 -16.66
N ARG A 7 3.24 -9.43 -16.84
CA ARG A 7 3.28 -8.22 -16.01
C ARG A 7 1.94 -8.04 -15.28
N CYS A 8 1.98 -7.56 -14.04
CA CYS A 8 0.81 -6.95 -13.43
C CYS A 8 0.68 -5.51 -13.93
N VAL A 9 -0.50 -5.16 -14.40
CA VAL A 9 -0.83 -3.82 -14.88
C VAL A 9 -1.74 -3.18 -13.84
N ILE A 10 -1.26 -2.12 -13.20
CA ILE A 10 -2.04 -1.35 -12.23
C ILE A 10 -2.38 -0.02 -12.88
N ASP A 11 -3.67 0.20 -13.09
CA ASP A 11 -4.20 1.46 -13.58
C ASP A 11 -4.45 2.40 -12.40
N MET A 12 -3.71 3.50 -12.34
CA MET A 12 -3.87 4.56 -11.34
C MET A 12 -4.59 5.78 -11.91
N GLY A 13 -5.28 5.63 -13.04
CA GLY A 13 -6.02 6.67 -13.76
C GLY A 13 -5.14 7.58 -14.60
N ALA A 14 -4.20 8.29 -13.96
CA ALA A 14 -3.27 9.20 -14.66
C ALA A 14 -1.99 8.52 -15.14
N SER A 15 -1.69 7.33 -14.63
CA SER A 15 -0.50 6.55 -14.98
C SER A 15 -0.76 5.05 -14.88
N LEU A 16 0.05 4.28 -15.61
CA LEU A 16 0.05 2.82 -15.57
C LEU A 16 1.36 2.36 -14.91
N ALA A 17 1.25 1.58 -13.84
CA ALA A 17 2.39 0.86 -13.29
C ALA A 17 2.43 -0.56 -13.83
N LEU A 18 3.60 -0.95 -14.35
CA LEU A 18 3.88 -2.29 -14.85
C LEU A 18 4.83 -2.98 -13.90
N LEU A 19 4.35 -3.97 -13.16
CA LEU A 19 5.15 -4.73 -12.21
C LEU A 19 5.46 -6.13 -12.76
N ARG A 20 6.63 -6.65 -12.40
CA ARG A 20 6.98 -8.06 -12.58
C ARG A 20 6.43 -8.87 -11.41
N MET A 21 6.29 -10.17 -11.61
CA MET A 21 5.94 -11.08 -10.53
C MET A 21 6.94 -10.96 -9.37
N GLY A 22 6.43 -10.75 -8.16
CA GLY A 22 7.26 -10.53 -6.97
C GLY A 22 7.63 -9.07 -6.70
N GLU A 23 7.34 -8.14 -7.63
CA GLU A 23 7.52 -6.71 -7.39
C GLU A 23 6.31 -6.11 -6.67
N SER A 24 6.54 -4.98 -6.03
CA SER A 24 5.51 -4.21 -5.38
C SER A 24 5.63 -2.73 -5.68
N ILE A 25 4.51 -2.03 -5.59
CA ILE A 25 4.46 -0.58 -5.69
C ILE A 25 3.70 0.00 -4.51
N LYS A 26 4.23 1.08 -3.96
CA LYS A 26 3.54 1.90 -2.98
C LYS A 26 2.62 2.87 -3.71
N LEU A 27 1.40 3.04 -3.20
CA LEU A 27 0.49 4.04 -3.70
C LEU A 27 0.77 5.37 -2.99
N GLU A 28 1.36 6.32 -3.70
CA GLU A 28 1.77 7.61 -3.14
C GLU A 28 0.60 8.44 -2.58
N ASN A 29 -0.61 8.25 -3.12
CA ASN A 29 -1.82 8.95 -2.71
C ASN A 29 -2.53 8.33 -1.50
N LEU A 30 -2.08 7.15 -1.03
CA LEU A 30 -2.70 6.44 0.09
C LEU A 30 -1.68 6.14 1.18
N PRO A 31 -2.05 6.31 2.47
CA PRO A 31 -1.12 6.05 3.56
C PRO A 31 -0.75 4.58 3.62
N CYS A 32 0.56 4.30 3.60
CA CYS A 32 1.13 2.97 3.86
C CYS A 32 0.43 1.82 3.10
N THR A 33 -0.01 2.09 1.88
CA THR A 33 -0.73 1.15 1.04
C THR A 33 0.17 0.69 -0.09
N MET A 34 0.27 -0.63 -0.27
CA MET A 34 1.15 -1.24 -1.25
C MET A 34 0.42 -2.33 -2.02
N ILE A 35 0.67 -2.42 -3.32
CA ILE A 35 0.19 -3.50 -4.17
C ILE A 35 1.38 -4.40 -4.50
N PHE A 36 1.24 -5.69 -4.22
CA PHE A 36 2.21 -6.71 -4.58
C PHE A 36 1.71 -7.52 -5.77
N CYS A 37 2.51 -7.61 -6.82
CA CYS A 37 2.19 -8.37 -8.02
C CYS A 37 2.37 -9.87 -7.77
N MET A 38 1.26 -10.59 -7.73
CA MET A 38 1.25 -12.05 -7.65
C MET A 38 1.09 -12.64 -9.06
N GLY A 39 1.42 -13.94 -9.20
CA GLY A 39 1.18 -14.66 -10.44
C GLY A 39 -0.31 -14.82 -10.77
N GLU A 40 -0.60 -15.35 -11.96
CA GLU A 40 -1.96 -15.78 -12.35
C GLU A 40 -3.03 -14.68 -12.38
N GLY A 41 -2.63 -13.41 -12.53
CA GLY A 41 -3.56 -12.28 -12.60
C GLY A 41 -4.08 -11.80 -11.24
N TYR A 42 -3.49 -12.27 -10.14
CA TYR A 42 -3.80 -11.80 -8.80
C TYR A 42 -2.82 -10.72 -8.35
N GLY A 43 -3.30 -9.83 -7.48
CA GLY A 43 -2.46 -8.87 -6.76
C GLY A 43 -2.87 -8.85 -5.29
N LEU A 44 -1.91 -8.65 -4.41
CA LEU A 44 -2.18 -8.48 -2.98
C LEU A 44 -2.11 -7.00 -2.62
N LEU A 45 -3.24 -6.46 -2.15
CA LEU A 45 -3.27 -5.16 -1.50
C LEU A 45 -2.86 -5.32 -0.04
N ARG A 46 -1.75 -4.70 0.36
CA ARG A 46 -1.28 -4.67 1.74
C ARG A 46 -1.52 -3.29 2.34
N THR A 47 -2.25 -3.27 3.44
CA THR A 47 -2.54 -2.09 4.27
C THR A 47 -2.14 -2.38 5.71
N CYS A 48 -2.12 -1.35 6.56
CA CYS A 48 -1.82 -1.50 7.97
C CYS A 48 -2.93 -2.25 8.72
N ASP A 49 -2.54 -3.07 9.69
CA ASP A 49 -3.49 -3.72 10.60
C ASP A 49 -4.36 -2.67 11.30
N HIS A 50 -5.67 -2.93 11.30
CA HIS A 50 -6.58 -2.14 12.10
C HIS A 50 -6.45 -2.54 13.58
N LYS A 51 -5.80 -1.69 14.36
CA LYS A 51 -5.78 -1.76 15.83
C LYS A 51 -6.50 -0.53 16.36
N PRO A 52 -7.43 -0.64 17.32
CA PRO A 52 -8.01 0.54 17.93
C PRO A 52 -6.94 1.30 18.74
N PRO A 53 -7.04 2.65 18.83
CA PRO A 53 -6.23 3.39 19.79
C PRO A 53 -6.61 2.99 21.22
N PRO A 54 -5.76 3.29 22.23
CA PRO A 54 -6.13 3.15 23.63
C PRO A 54 -7.38 3.96 23.98
N ASP A 55 -8.04 3.61 25.09
CA ASP A 55 -9.22 4.34 25.58
C ASP A 55 -8.91 5.83 25.77
N ASP A 56 -9.89 6.69 25.45
CA ASP A 56 -9.80 8.15 25.44
C ASP A 56 -8.72 8.75 24.50
N CYS A 57 -8.13 7.95 23.62
CA CYS A 57 -7.15 8.40 22.64
C CYS A 57 -7.67 8.32 21.20
N GLN A 58 -7.14 9.16 20.32
CA GLN A 58 -7.42 9.14 18.89
C GLN A 58 -6.14 9.02 18.07
N TYR A 59 -6.24 8.36 16.92
CA TYR A 59 -5.17 8.43 15.93
C TYR A 59 -5.17 9.78 15.23
N ALA A 60 -4.02 10.45 15.27
CA ALA A 60 -3.73 11.63 14.48
C ALA A 60 -2.94 11.23 13.22
N ASP A 61 -1.89 11.99 12.90
CA ASP A 61 -1.11 11.88 11.68
C ASP A 61 -0.25 10.60 11.61
N TYR A 62 0.06 10.18 10.39
CA TYR A 62 1.09 9.16 10.15
C TYR A 62 2.47 9.76 10.44
N ILE A 63 3.25 9.09 11.28
CA ILE A 63 4.60 9.54 11.68
C ILE A 63 5.59 9.35 10.53
N TYR A 64 5.46 8.24 9.79
CA TYR A 64 6.41 7.82 8.77
C TYR A 64 5.74 7.62 7.41
N TRP A 65 5.09 8.65 6.88
CA TRP A 65 4.33 8.57 5.62
C TRP A 65 5.13 7.94 4.47
N ASN A 66 6.40 8.34 4.31
CA ASN A 66 7.26 7.92 3.19
C ASN A 66 8.02 6.61 3.42
N GLU A 67 8.00 6.05 4.63
CA GLU A 67 8.71 4.79 4.89
C GLU A 67 8.00 3.59 4.25
N GLU A 68 8.69 2.45 4.25
CA GLU A 68 8.14 1.17 3.82
C GLU A 68 7.29 0.51 4.90
N TYR A 69 6.42 -0.42 4.50
CA TYR A 69 5.68 -1.27 5.44
C TYR A 69 6.66 -2.15 6.24
N PRO A 70 6.49 -2.34 7.56
CA PRO A 70 5.40 -1.85 8.41
C PRO A 70 5.70 -0.51 9.10
N LYS A 71 6.86 0.13 8.83
CA LYS A 71 7.26 1.37 9.51
C LYS A 71 6.26 2.51 9.25
N CYS A 72 5.74 2.60 8.03
CA CYS A 72 4.73 3.60 7.68
C CYS A 72 3.39 3.46 8.40
N CYS A 73 3.14 2.34 9.11
CA CYS A 73 1.91 2.15 9.88
C CYS A 73 1.86 2.90 11.21
N LYS A 74 2.98 3.46 11.66
CA LYS A 74 3.01 4.21 12.92
C LYS A 74 2.25 5.53 12.76
N ARG A 75 1.25 5.71 13.62
CA ARG A 75 0.45 6.92 13.72
C ARG A 75 0.68 7.56 15.08
N ARG A 76 0.62 8.88 15.13
CA ARG A 76 0.61 9.63 16.37
C ARG A 76 -0.70 9.34 17.09
N ILE A 77 -0.61 9.15 18.40
CA ILE A 77 -1.76 8.98 19.28
C ILE A 77 -1.89 10.27 20.09
N SER A 78 -3.09 10.83 20.09
CA SER A 78 -3.45 11.98 20.92
C SER A 78 -4.44 11.52 21.96
N CYS A 79 -4.01 11.62 23.21
CA CYS A 79 -4.80 11.62 24.43
C CYS A 79 -4.46 12.96 25.11
#